data_AF-A0A2M7F5N5-F1
#
_entry.id   AF-A0A2M7F5N5-F1
#
_cell.length_a   1.000
_cell.length_b   1.000
_cell.length_c   1.000
_cell.angle_alpha   90.00
_cell.angle_beta   90.00
_cell.angle_gamma   90.00
#
_symmetry.space_group_name_H-M   'P 1'
#
loop_
_entity.id
_entity.type
_entity.pdbx_description
1 polymer ?
#
loop_
_entity_poly.entity_id
_entity_poly.type
_entity_poly.pdbx_seq_one_letter_code
_entity_poly.pdbx_strand_id
1 'polypeptide(L)'
;MKIHKTYFFLIFLLCAACLPPYDLKNFSSRSDGGESKKQEKISSPDEFFLNADQLFHDGKYRSALHDTRRIYEEAHHREVEEEALFRIILIQSYGDNPNRDYREAGRVAKAFLKNYPGSKRSREVQAILLLIEEIHRSEAEAETLKGYNAIQDEKIQRLMQDIRKIKEIDLQLEEQKKKLE
;
A
#
# COMPACT_ATOMS: atom_id res chain seq x y z
N MET A 1 -27.98 -31.39 -7.22
CA MET A 1 -28.46 -30.61 -6.06
C MET A 1 -28.57 -29.14 -6.44
N LYS A 2 -29.78 -28.63 -6.61
CA LYS A 2 -30.10 -27.22 -6.90
C LYS A 2 -30.76 -26.65 -5.65
N ILE A 3 -30.02 -25.96 -4.79
CA ILE A 3 -30.58 -25.25 -3.63
C ILE A 3 -29.77 -23.97 -3.43
N HIS A 4 -30.12 -22.89 -4.13
CA HIS A 4 -29.65 -21.53 -3.78
C HIS A 4 -30.58 -20.39 -4.24
N LYS A 5 -31.74 -20.67 -4.84
CA LYS A 5 -32.65 -19.61 -5.34
C LYS A 5 -33.81 -19.22 -4.41
N THR A 6 -33.95 -19.85 -3.26
CA THR A 6 -35.08 -19.59 -2.34
C THR A 6 -34.78 -18.57 -1.23
N TYR A 7 -33.51 -18.28 -0.92
CA TYR A 7 -33.16 -17.34 0.15
C TYR A 7 -33.14 -15.86 -0.29
N PHE A 8 -33.05 -15.58 -1.60
CA PHE A 8 -33.02 -14.21 -2.10
C PHE A 8 -34.40 -13.53 -2.08
N PHE A 9 -35.49 -14.31 -2.14
CA PHE A 9 -36.86 -13.78 -2.16
C PHE A 9 -37.43 -13.49 -0.76
N LEU A 10 -36.87 -14.09 0.29
CA LEU A 10 -37.34 -13.93 1.67
C LEU A 10 -36.76 -12.69 2.37
N ILE A 11 -35.63 -12.15 1.89
CA ILE A 11 -35.04 -10.91 2.42
C ILE A 11 -35.72 -9.66 1.85
N PHE A 12 -36.28 -9.75 0.63
CA PHE A 12 -36.96 -8.62 -0.02
C PHE A 12 -38.37 -8.34 0.56
N LEU A 13 -38.98 -9.32 1.24
CA LEU A 13 -40.33 -9.22 1.79
C LEU A 13 -40.41 -8.70 3.22
N LEU A 14 -39.26 -8.54 3.91
CA LEU A 14 -39.20 -8.05 5.30
C LEU A 14 -38.99 -6.53 5.45
N CYS A 15 -38.77 -5.79 4.35
CA CYS A 15 -38.59 -4.33 4.39
C CYS A 15 -39.87 -3.52 4.12
N ALA A 16 -41.00 -4.15 3.81
CA ALA A 16 -42.24 -3.43 3.46
C ALA A 16 -43.21 -3.19 4.64
N ALA A 17 -42.88 -3.60 5.87
CA ALA A 17 -43.81 -3.55 7.00
C ALA A 17 -43.52 -2.47 8.07
N CYS A 18 -42.53 -1.59 7.88
CA CYS A 18 -42.14 -0.60 8.89
C CYS A 18 -42.04 0.86 8.38
N LEU A 19 -42.81 1.24 7.36
CA LEU A 19 -42.96 2.65 6.99
C LEU A 19 -44.36 3.14 7.38
N PRO A 20 -44.49 4.14 8.28
CA PRO A 20 -45.78 4.75 8.59
C PRO A 20 -46.34 5.50 7.37
N PRO A 21 -47.67 5.60 7.23
CA PRO A 21 -48.28 6.31 6.11
C PRO A 21 -47.97 7.80 6.21
N TYR A 22 -47.22 8.33 5.24
CA TYR A 22 -47.03 9.76 5.09
C TYR A 22 -48.32 10.39 4.55
N ASP A 23 -48.89 11.29 5.35
CA ASP A 23 -50.06 12.10 5.04
C ASP A 23 -49.66 13.23 4.08
N LEU A 24 -50.06 13.11 2.80
CA LEU A 24 -49.86 14.13 1.76
C LEU A 24 -51.03 15.11 1.74
N LYS A 25 -51.24 15.84 2.82
CA LYS A 25 -52.09 17.04 2.83
C LYS A 25 -51.49 18.12 3.72
N ASN A 26 -51.33 19.30 3.12
CA ASN A 26 -50.94 20.59 3.68
C ASN A 26 -49.47 20.98 3.52
N PHE A 27 -49.17 21.66 2.41
CA PHE A 27 -48.54 22.98 2.52
C PHE A 27 -48.73 23.77 1.22
N SER A 28 -49.68 24.72 1.21
CA SER A 28 -49.68 25.77 0.19
C SER A 28 -48.83 26.95 0.65
N SER A 29 -48.05 27.45 -0.30
CA SER A 29 -47.68 28.86 -0.49
C SER A 29 -47.10 29.65 0.69
N ARG A 30 -45.78 29.90 0.61
CA ARG A 30 -45.27 31.26 0.77
C ARG A 30 -43.96 31.42 0.01
N SER A 31 -44.02 32.22 -1.06
CA SER A 31 -42.87 32.81 -1.71
C SER A 31 -42.23 33.83 -0.77
N ASP A 32 -40.94 33.69 -0.50
CA ASP A 32 -40.11 34.86 -0.26
C ASP A 32 -38.73 34.65 -0.85
N GLY A 33 -38.24 35.69 -1.51
CA GLY A 33 -36.99 35.68 -2.25
C GLY A 33 -35.79 35.59 -1.33
N GLY A 34 -34.91 34.65 -1.64
CA GLY A 34 -33.57 34.58 -1.09
C GLY A 34 -32.70 33.84 -2.10
N GLU A 35 -31.72 34.55 -2.66
CA GLU A 35 -30.76 34.05 -3.64
C GLU A 35 -30.18 32.71 -3.21
N SER A 36 -30.69 31.63 -3.82
CA SER A 36 -30.12 30.30 -3.67
C SER A 36 -28.81 30.29 -4.43
N LYS A 37 -27.69 30.46 -3.72
CA LYS A 37 -26.39 29.97 -4.18
C LYS A 37 -26.62 28.53 -4.63
N LYS A 38 -26.42 28.26 -5.92
CA LYS A 38 -26.40 26.91 -6.48
C LYS A 38 -25.52 26.06 -5.56
N GLN A 39 -26.15 25.22 -4.74
CA GLN A 39 -25.46 24.12 -4.09
C GLN A 39 -25.05 23.19 -5.22
N GLU A 40 -23.80 23.35 -5.64
CA GLU A 40 -23.11 22.43 -6.50
C GLU A 40 -23.24 21.06 -5.84
N LYS A 41 -24.00 20.18 -6.50
CA LYS A 41 -24.24 18.82 -6.06
C LYS A 41 -22.87 18.18 -5.94
N ILE A 42 -22.39 17.98 -4.71
CA ILE A 42 -21.09 17.36 -4.43
C ILE A 42 -21.16 15.97 -5.06
N SER A 43 -20.52 15.85 -6.21
CA SER A 43 -20.15 14.61 -6.87
C SER A 43 -19.34 13.80 -5.85
N SER A 44 -19.62 12.51 -5.69
CA SER A 44 -18.93 11.70 -4.68
C SER A 44 -17.40 11.81 -4.87
N PRO A 45 -16.58 11.74 -3.81
CA PRO A 45 -15.13 11.83 -3.94
C PRO A 45 -14.56 10.89 -5.02
N ASP A 46 -15.19 9.74 -5.25
CA ASP A 46 -14.78 8.74 -6.24
C ASP A 46 -14.83 9.23 -7.69
N GLU A 47 -15.72 10.16 -8.03
CA GLU A 47 -15.79 10.70 -9.40
C GLU A 47 -14.54 11.49 -9.78
N PHE A 48 -13.87 12.12 -8.80
CA PHE A 48 -12.61 12.85 -9.03
C PHE A 48 -11.48 11.90 -9.42
N PHE A 49 -11.52 10.63 -8.99
CA PHE A 49 -10.43 9.68 -9.15
C PHE A 49 -10.61 8.69 -10.30
N LEU A 50 -11.72 8.72 -11.04
CA LEU A 50 -12.02 7.75 -12.11
C LEU A 50 -10.84 7.54 -13.09
N ASN A 51 -10.20 8.63 -13.52
CA ASN A 51 -9.06 8.54 -14.43
C ASN A 51 -7.81 7.96 -13.74
N ALA A 52 -7.50 8.43 -12.53
CA ALA A 52 -6.37 7.94 -11.75
C ALA A 52 -6.50 6.43 -11.46
N ASP A 53 -7.73 5.97 -11.22
CA ASP A 53 -8.05 4.57 -10.93
C ASP A 53 -7.89 3.70 -12.16
N GLN A 54 -8.38 4.17 -13.31
CA GLN A 54 -8.14 3.47 -14.57
C GLN A 54 -6.64 3.37 -14.87
N LEU A 55 -5.88 4.45 -14.67
CA LEU A 55 -4.43 4.44 -14.83
C LEU A 55 -3.75 3.46 -13.86
N PHE A 56 -4.21 3.38 -12.62
CA PHE A 56 -3.71 2.43 -11.64
C PHE A 56 -3.97 0.97 -12.07
N HIS A 57 -5.19 0.67 -12.51
CA HIS A 57 -5.58 -0.65 -13.00
C HIS A 57 -4.85 -1.06 -14.29
N ASP A 58 -4.53 -0.10 -15.16
CA ASP A 58 -3.72 -0.29 -16.37
C ASP A 58 -2.23 -0.50 -16.06
N GLY A 59 -1.80 -0.46 -14.79
CA GLY A 59 -0.39 -0.52 -14.40
C GLY A 59 0.41 0.76 -14.69
N LYS A 60 -0.26 1.86 -15.05
CA LYS A 60 0.34 3.17 -15.34
C LYS A 60 0.53 3.97 -14.04
N TYR A 61 1.26 3.39 -13.07
CA TYR A 61 1.36 3.92 -11.71
C TYR A 61 1.91 5.35 -11.62
N ARG A 62 2.88 5.72 -12.46
CA ARG A 62 3.41 7.10 -12.47
C ARG A 62 2.34 8.12 -12.85
N SER A 63 1.54 7.80 -13.87
CA SER A 63 0.44 8.65 -14.33
C SER A 63 -0.69 8.69 -13.28
N ALA A 64 -1.04 7.54 -12.69
CA ALA A 64 -2.01 7.48 -11.60
C ALA A 64 -1.59 8.35 -10.41
N LEU A 65 -0.32 8.25 -9.99
CA LEU A 65 0.23 9.05 -8.89
C LEU A 65 0.24 10.55 -9.22
N HIS A 66 0.63 10.90 -10.45
CA HIS A 66 0.62 12.28 -10.92
C HIS A 66 -0.79 12.88 -10.84
N ASP A 67 -1.79 12.20 -11.39
CA ASP A 67 -3.16 12.69 -11.39
C ASP A 67 -3.74 12.76 -9.97
N THR A 68 -3.45 11.77 -9.12
CA THR A 68 -3.87 11.78 -7.72
C THR A 68 -3.27 12.95 -6.95
N ARG A 69 -2.00 13.30 -7.20
CA ARG A 69 -1.36 14.47 -6.58
C ARG A 69 -1.98 15.78 -7.05
N ARG A 70 -2.28 15.90 -8.34
CA ARG A 70 -2.99 17.07 -8.86
C ARG A 70 -4.35 17.23 -8.17
N ILE A 71 -5.11 16.14 -8.01
CA ILE A 71 -6.39 16.16 -7.28
C ILE A 71 -6.19 16.60 -5.82
N TYR A 72 -5.14 16.10 -5.15
CA TYR A 72 -4.79 16.52 -3.78
C TYR A 72 -4.48 18.03 -3.70
N GLU A 73 -3.69 18.55 -4.64
CA GLU A 73 -3.27 19.97 -4.68
C GLU A 73 -4.44 20.91 -4.98
N GLU A 74 -5.40 20.46 -5.80
CA GLU A 74 -6.60 21.21 -6.18
C GLU A 74 -7.77 20.99 -5.20
N ALA A 75 -7.62 20.11 -4.21
CA ALA A 75 -8.71 19.76 -3.30
C ALA A 75 -9.10 20.95 -2.41
N HIS A 76 -10.38 21.33 -2.47
CA HIS A 76 -10.99 22.31 -1.55
C HIS A 76 -11.89 21.64 -0.50
N HIS A 77 -12.04 20.32 -0.57
CA HIS A 77 -12.87 19.53 0.32
C HIS A 77 -12.04 18.49 1.05
N ARG A 78 -12.21 18.45 2.37
CA ARG A 78 -11.51 17.50 3.25
C ARG A 78 -11.67 16.04 2.81
N GLU A 79 -12.85 15.65 2.35
CA GLU A 79 -13.11 14.27 1.91
C GLU A 79 -12.28 13.88 0.67
N VAL A 80 -12.10 14.82 -0.27
CA VAL A 80 -11.28 14.62 -1.48
C VAL A 80 -9.80 14.61 -1.11
N GLU A 81 -9.38 15.51 -0.21
CA GLU A 81 -8.01 15.57 0.31
C GLU A 81 -7.61 14.25 1.00
N GLU A 82 -8.46 13.76 1.90
CA GLU A 82 -8.26 12.49 2.61
C GLU A 82 -8.16 11.32 1.63
N GLU A 83 -9.08 11.23 0.67
CA GLU A 83 -9.08 10.13 -0.31
C GLU A 83 -7.87 10.20 -1.25
N ALA A 84 -7.44 11.40 -1.66
CA ALA A 84 -6.25 11.57 -2.49
C ALA A 84 -4.99 11.11 -1.75
N LEU A 85 -4.82 11.48 -0.48
CA LEU A 85 -3.69 11.02 0.34
C LEU A 85 -3.69 9.50 0.52
N PHE A 86 -4.85 8.91 0.78
CA PHE A 86 -5.00 7.46 0.85
C PHE A 86 -4.54 6.77 -0.45
N ARG A 87 -4.98 7.27 -1.60
CA ARG A 87 -4.59 6.74 -2.92
C ARG A 87 -3.10 6.95 -3.21
N ILE A 88 -2.51 8.08 -2.82
CA ILE A 88 -1.05 8.30 -2.92
C ILE A 88 -0.29 7.22 -2.13
N ILE A 89 -0.70 6.97 -0.87
CA ILE A 89 -0.11 5.92 -0.03
C ILE A 89 -0.23 4.56 -0.72
N LEU A 90 -1.41 4.22 -1.23
CA LEU A 90 -1.67 2.96 -1.91
C LEU A 90 -0.77 2.78 -3.15
N ILE A 91 -0.72 3.77 -4.04
CA ILE A 91 0.07 3.69 -5.28
C ILE A 91 1.56 3.57 -4.97
N GLN A 92 2.05 4.32 -3.98
CA GLN A 92 3.47 4.30 -3.60
C GLN A 92 3.90 3.07 -2.81
N SER A 93 2.95 2.35 -2.19
CA SER A 93 3.22 1.11 -1.46
C SER A 93 2.83 -0.15 -2.24
N TYR A 94 2.30 -0.01 -3.46
CA TYR A 94 1.84 -1.14 -4.24
C TYR A 94 3.01 -2.01 -4.72
N GLY A 95 2.92 -3.32 -4.46
CA GLY A 95 3.99 -4.27 -4.75
C GLY A 95 4.36 -4.34 -6.23
N ASP A 96 3.36 -4.28 -7.11
CA ASP A 96 3.58 -4.36 -8.57
C ASP A 96 4.03 -3.03 -9.18
N ASN A 97 4.03 -1.94 -8.41
CA ASN A 97 4.58 -0.67 -8.88
C ASN A 97 6.12 -0.75 -8.89
N PRO A 98 6.78 -0.76 -10.07
CA PRO A 98 8.24 -0.81 -10.14
C PRO A 98 8.90 0.48 -9.64
N ASN A 99 8.12 1.55 -9.48
CA ASN A 99 8.55 2.85 -8.98
C ASN A 99 7.98 3.14 -7.59
N ARG A 100 7.62 2.09 -6.84
CA ARG A 100 7.16 2.23 -5.45
C ARG A 100 8.23 2.88 -4.59
N ASP A 101 7.78 3.65 -3.60
CA ASP A 101 8.64 4.34 -2.65
C ASP A 101 8.04 4.16 -1.26
N TYR A 102 8.46 3.09 -0.58
CA TYR A 102 7.98 2.75 0.75
C TYR A 102 8.34 3.81 1.80
N ARG A 103 9.46 4.52 1.60
CA ARG A 103 9.88 5.60 2.50
C ARG A 103 8.91 6.77 2.41
N GLU A 104 8.59 7.21 1.20
CA GLU A 104 7.64 8.28 0.98
C GLU A 104 6.21 7.87 1.38
N ALA A 105 5.77 6.67 1.01
CA ALA A 105 4.48 6.13 1.43
C ALA A 105 4.34 6.12 2.96
N GLY A 106 5.38 5.70 3.68
CA GLY A 106 5.40 5.71 5.14
C GLY A 106 5.35 7.11 5.74
N ARG A 107 6.04 8.08 5.12
CA ARG A 107 5.98 9.50 5.54
C ARG A 107 4.58 10.07 5.38
N VAL A 108 3.96 9.84 4.23
CA VAL A 108 2.60 10.31 3.92
C VAL A 108 1.58 9.60 4.82
N ALA A 109 1.72 8.29 5.07
CA ALA A 109 0.85 7.54 5.97
C ALA A 109 0.91 8.04 7.42
N LYS A 110 2.10 8.35 7.94
CA LYS A 110 2.25 8.96 9.28
C LYS A 110 1.59 10.33 9.36
N ALA A 111 1.74 11.15 8.32
CA ALA A 111 1.07 12.44 8.25
C ALA A 111 -0.46 12.29 8.17
N PHE A 112 -0.95 11.33 7.38
CA PHE A 112 -2.38 11.01 7.26
C PHE A 112 -3.00 10.65 8.61
N LEU A 113 -2.39 9.72 9.35
CA LEU A 113 -2.91 9.26 10.65
C LEU A 113 -2.89 10.37 11.71
N LYS A 114 -1.92 11.29 11.62
CA LYS A 114 -1.83 12.46 12.49
C LYS A 114 -2.91 13.50 12.17
N ASN A 115 -3.16 13.77 10.90
CA ASN A 115 -4.05 14.84 10.46
C ASN A 115 -5.53 14.39 10.39
N TYR A 116 -5.77 13.10 10.15
CA TYR A 116 -7.11 12.53 9.98
C TYR A 116 -7.33 11.29 10.86
N PRO A 117 -7.13 11.38 12.20
CA PRO A 117 -7.20 10.21 13.08
C PRO A 117 -8.56 9.49 13.05
N GLY A 118 -9.66 10.22 12.80
CA GLY A 118 -11.02 9.67 12.70
C GLY A 118 -11.48 9.30 11.29
N SER A 119 -10.61 9.33 10.29
CA SER A 119 -11.01 8.99 8.91
C SER A 119 -11.48 7.54 8.80
N LYS A 120 -12.43 7.29 7.89
CA LYS A 120 -12.84 5.92 7.51
C LYS A 120 -11.66 5.09 6.99
N ARG A 121 -10.62 5.75 6.45
CA ARG A 121 -9.40 5.15 5.90
C ARG A 121 -8.32 4.88 6.95
N SER A 122 -8.43 5.38 8.19
CA SER A 122 -7.34 5.30 9.17
C SER A 122 -6.88 3.89 9.47
N ARG A 123 -7.80 2.91 9.54
CA ARG A 123 -7.42 1.50 9.76
C ARG A 123 -6.64 0.92 8.59
N GLU A 124 -7.03 1.26 7.36
CA GLU A 124 -6.38 0.80 6.14
C GLU A 124 -4.98 1.41 6.03
N VAL A 125 -4.84 2.71 6.28
CA VAL A 125 -3.54 3.40 6.32
C VAL A 125 -2.64 2.86 7.43
N GLN A 126 -3.19 2.59 8.61
CA GLN A 126 -2.43 1.99 9.70
C GLN A 126 -1.90 0.60 9.34
N ALA A 127 -2.71 -0.23 8.67
CA ALA A 127 -2.29 -1.54 8.21
C ALA A 127 -1.16 -1.42 7.16
N ILE A 128 -1.31 -0.53 6.19
CA ILE A 128 -0.27 -0.27 5.17
C ILE A 128 1.03 0.21 5.84
N LEU A 129 0.94 1.11 6.81
CA LEU A 129 2.12 1.61 7.53
C LEU A 129 2.86 0.49 8.27
N LEU A 130 2.13 -0.41 8.94
CA LEU A 130 2.75 -1.56 9.60
C LEU A 130 3.45 -2.50 8.61
N LEU A 131 2.84 -2.72 7.44
CA LEU A 131 3.46 -3.52 6.37
C LEU A 131 4.74 -2.85 5.85
N ILE A 132 4.72 -1.54 5.63
CA ILE A 132 5.91 -0.76 5.23
C ILE A 132 7.02 -0.88 6.28
N GLU A 133 6.69 -0.77 7.56
CA GLU A 133 7.66 -0.89 8.64
C GLU A 133 8.26 -2.30 8.74
N GLU A 134 7.46 -3.34 8.49
CA GLU A 134 7.94 -4.72 8.43
C GLU A 134 8.85 -4.97 7.21
N ILE A 135 8.53 -4.40 6.05
CA ILE A 135 9.39 -4.45 4.86
C ILE A 135 10.75 -3.85 5.16
N HIS A 136 10.79 -2.64 5.75
CA HIS A 136 12.06 -2.00 6.10
C HIS A 136 12.87 -2.82 7.13
N ARG A 137 12.21 -3.46 8.10
CA ARG A 137 12.88 -4.35 9.04
C ARG A 137 13.50 -5.55 8.32
N SER A 138 12.71 -6.22 7.48
CA SER A 138 13.17 -7.37 6.71
C SER A 138 14.34 -7.02 5.78
N GLU A 139 14.31 -5.85 5.14
CA GLU A 139 15.42 -5.35 4.30
C GLU A 139 16.70 -5.13 5.12
N ALA A 140 16.59 -4.55 6.32
CA ALA A 140 17.73 -4.33 7.20
C ALA A 140 18.34 -5.64 7.72
N GLU A 141 17.49 -6.62 8.06
CA GLU A 141 17.92 -7.96 8.45
C GLU A 141 18.63 -8.68 7.29
N ALA A 142 18.06 -8.62 6.09
CA ALA A 142 18.66 -9.21 4.89
C ALA A 142 20.04 -8.61 4.59
N GLU A 143 20.21 -7.31 4.77
CA GLU A 143 21.50 -6.65 4.56
C GLU A 143 22.54 -7.06 5.61
N THR A 144 22.12 -7.19 6.86
CA THR A 144 22.97 -7.69 7.96
C THR A 144 23.45 -9.11 7.67
N LEU A 145 22.54 -9.99 7.22
CA LEU A 145 22.87 -11.37 6.89
C LEU A 145 23.83 -11.48 5.70
N LYS A 146 23.67 -10.64 4.67
CA LYS A 146 24.64 -10.56 3.56
C LYS A 146 26.03 -10.17 4.05
N GLY A 147 26.13 -9.20 4.95
CA GLY A 147 27.40 -8.79 5.54
C GLY A 147 28.08 -9.93 6.30
N TYR A 148 27.32 -10.68 7.10
CA TYR A 148 27.84 -11.85 7.81
C TYR A 148 28.34 -12.94 6.84
N ASN A 149 27.57 -13.24 5.79
CA ASN A 149 27.96 -14.23 4.78
C ASN A 149 29.24 -13.82 4.05
N ALA A 150 29.40 -12.54 3.70
CA ALA A 150 30.62 -12.04 3.06
C ALA A 150 31.87 -12.28 3.93
N ILE A 151 31.76 -12.04 5.24
CA ILE A 151 32.86 -12.29 6.19
C ILE A 151 33.16 -13.80 6.29
N GLN A 152 32.14 -14.65 6.31
CA GLN A 152 32.32 -16.09 6.32
C GLN A 152 33.00 -16.59 5.04
N ASP A 153 32.61 -16.07 3.89
CA ASP A 153 33.20 -16.41 2.60
C ASP A 153 34.69 -16.04 2.57
N GLU A 154 35.07 -14.86 3.07
CA GLU A 154 36.48 -14.49 3.22
C GLU A 154 37.25 -15.48 4.10
N LYS A 155 36.66 -15.90 5.23
CA LYS A 155 37.29 -16.87 6.14
C LYS A 155 37.47 -18.23 5.47
N ILE A 156 36.46 -18.69 4.72
CA ILE A 156 36.53 -19.94 3.95
C ILE A 156 37.66 -19.85 2.92
N GLN A 157 37.77 -18.74 2.18
CA GLN A 157 38.84 -18.56 1.20
C GLN A 157 40.24 -18.59 1.84
N ARG A 158 40.42 -17.95 3.00
CA ARG A 158 41.70 -17.99 3.74
C ARG A 158 42.05 -19.42 4.16
N LEU A 159 41.10 -20.14 4.79
CA LEU A 159 41.32 -21.53 5.19
C LEU A 159 41.62 -22.44 3.99
N MET A 160 40.95 -22.24 2.85
CA MET A 160 41.25 -22.97 1.61
C MET A 160 42.65 -22.66 1.06
N GLN A 161 43.15 -21.44 1.23
CA GLN A 161 44.50 -21.09 0.85
C GLN A 161 45.53 -21.76 1.78
N ASP A 162 45.26 -21.79 3.08
CA ASP A 162 46.15 -22.41 4.06
C ASP A 162 46.21 -23.93 3.88
N ILE A 163 45.07 -24.59 3.63
CA ILE A 163 45.03 -26.02 3.30
C ILE A 163 45.86 -26.32 2.04
N ARG A 164 45.79 -25.46 1.02
CA ARG A 164 46.61 -25.61 -0.20
C ARG A 164 48.10 -25.50 0.09
N LYS A 165 48.51 -24.53 0.91
CA LYS A 165 49.91 -24.36 1.32
C LYS A 165 50.43 -25.57 2.12
N ILE A 166 49.63 -26.09 3.06
CA ILE A 166 50.01 -27.27 3.84
C ILE A 166 50.22 -28.48 2.92
N LYS A 167 49.31 -28.72 1.97
CA LYS A 167 49.45 -29.82 1.00
C LYS A 167 50.72 -29.71 0.15
N GLU A 168 51.08 -28.50 -0.27
CA GLU A 168 52.32 -28.25 -1.02
C GLU A 168 53.56 -28.55 -0.17
N ILE A 169 53.55 -28.14 1.11
CA ILE A 169 54.65 -28.45 2.04
C ILE A 169 54.78 -29.98 2.22
N ASP A 170 53.67 -30.69 2.40
CA ASP A 170 53.68 -32.15 2.55
C ASP A 170 54.30 -32.85 1.32
N LEU A 171 53.93 -32.42 0.11
CA LEU A 171 54.52 -32.90 -1.15
C LEU A 171 56.04 -32.68 -1.20
N GLN A 172 56.48 -31.46 -0.86
CA GLN A 172 57.91 -31.11 -0.86
C GLN A 172 58.71 -31.93 0.15
N LEU A 173 58.15 -32.17 1.35
CA LEU A 173 58.79 -33.00 2.37
C LEU A 173 58.93 -34.46 1.91
N GLU A 174 57.92 -35.00 1.22
CA GLU A 174 57.96 -36.36 0.71
C GLU A 174 58.97 -36.53 -0.43
N GLU A 175 59.07 -35.53 -1.33
CA GLU A 175 60.13 -35.50 -2.34
C GLU A 175 61.53 -35.40 -1.75
N GLN A 176 61.71 -34.62 -0.68
CA GLN A 176 63.00 -34.51 0.01
C GLN A 176 63.40 -35.84 0.65
N LYS A 177 62.46 -36.55 1.30
CA LYS A 177 62.71 -37.89 1.87
C LYS A 177 63.19 -38.88 0.80
N LYS A 178 62.52 -38.93 -0.35
CA LYS A 178 62.89 -39.82 -1.47
C LYS A 178 64.29 -39.54 -2.05
N LYS A 179 64.82 -38.32 -1.89
CA LYS A 179 66.17 -37.96 -2.34
C LYS A 179 67.27 -38.33 -1.34
N LEU A 180 66.90 -38.64 -0.10
CA LEU A 180 67.81 -38.97 0.99
C LEU A 180 67.94 -40.48 1.23
N GLU A 181 67.07 -41.29 0.62
CA GLU A 181 67.13 -42.75 0.56
C GLU A 181 67.85 -43.23 -0.70
#